data_AF-A0A8H6Y7K3-F1
#
_entry.id   AF-A0A8H6Y7K3-F1
#
_cell.length_a   1.000
_cell.length_b   1.000
_cell.length_c   1.000
_cell.angle_alpha   90.00
_cell.angle_beta   90.00
_cell.angle_gamma   90.00
#
_symmetry.space_group_name_H-M   'P 1'
#
loop_
_entity.id
_entity.type
_entity.pdbx_description
1 polymer ?
#
loop_
_entity_poly.entity_id
_entity_poly.type
_entity_poly.pdbx_seq_one_letter_code
_entity_poly.pdbx_strand_id
1 'polypeptide(L)'
;MMSAPLRRRLAELDAQIVEQKRVLDELQRTRSDVERELHATATFPVLKLPTEITAEIFLCCLPLFLPLRIPHATFSAPINLARVCQLWRNIVLATPALWSKLDVWVDELSTKVVSQPGLIEGRIDRWFSLARNCPLSFDFHCLGQPFELGRLRGIIHRWSHRIRYIHLHFGPAPLTPAP
;
A
#
# COMPACT_ATOMS: atom_id res chain seq x y z
N MET A 1 -10.71 51.03 -38.08
CA MET A 1 -11.59 51.51 -36.99
C MET A 1 -11.85 50.49 -35.86
N MET A 2 -11.38 49.24 -35.92
CA MET A 2 -11.72 48.19 -34.92
C MET A 2 -10.78 48.07 -33.70
N SER A 3 -9.74 48.90 -33.58
CA SER A 3 -8.71 48.75 -32.54
C SER A 3 -9.12 49.27 -31.15
N ALA A 4 -9.99 50.28 -31.08
CA ALA A 4 -10.46 50.85 -29.83
C ALA A 4 -11.28 49.88 -28.95
N PRO A 5 -12.28 49.12 -29.47
CA PRO A 5 -13.03 48.16 -28.65
C PRO A 5 -12.18 46.99 -28.15
N LEU A 6 -11.21 46.52 -28.95
CA LEU A 6 -10.27 45.47 -28.52
C LEU A 6 -9.36 45.95 -27.38
N ARG A 7 -8.87 47.19 -27.43
CA ARG A 7 -8.07 47.78 -26.34
C ARG A 7 -8.86 47.91 -25.04
N ARG A 8 -10.14 48.31 -25.11
CA ARG A 8 -11.01 48.37 -23.93
C ARG A 8 -11.22 46.98 -23.32
N ARG A 9 -11.43 45.97 -24.16
CA ARG A 9 -11.60 44.59 -23.69
C ARG A 9 -10.32 44.03 -23.05
N LEU A 10 -9.15 44.36 -23.60
CA LEU A 10 -7.86 43.98 -23.01
C LEU A 10 -7.70 44.59 -21.62
N ALA A 11 -7.98 45.89 -21.46
CA ALA A 11 -7.91 46.57 -20.18
C ALA A 11 -8.89 46.01 -19.13
N GLU A 12 -10.09 45.61 -19.55
CA GLU A 12 -11.03 44.89 -18.68
C GLU A 12 -10.47 43.53 -18.21
N LEU A 13 -9.90 42.75 -19.12
CA LEU A 13 -9.32 41.45 -18.79
C LEU A 13 -8.09 41.60 -17.87
N ASP A 14 -7.23 42.58 -18.13
CA ASP A 14 -6.08 42.88 -17.27
C ASP A 14 -6.52 43.27 -15.85
N ALA A 15 -7.56 44.10 -15.72
CA ALA A 15 -8.14 44.44 -14.43
C ALA A 15 -8.72 43.21 -13.72
N GLN A 16 -9.41 42.33 -14.43
CA GLN A 16 -9.91 41.07 -13.88
C GLN A 16 -8.79 40.13 -13.45
N ILE A 17 -7.71 40.02 -14.22
CA ILE A 17 -6.53 39.22 -13.86
C ILE A 17 -5.90 39.74 -12.57
N VAL A 18 -5.75 41.06 -12.43
CA VAL A 18 -5.20 41.67 -11.23
C VAL A 18 -6.05 41.34 -10.01
N GLU A 19 -7.37 41.48 -10.11
CA GLU A 19 -8.27 41.17 -8.98
C GLU A 19 -8.25 39.68 -8.64
N GLN A 20 -8.31 38.79 -9.64
CA GLN A 20 -8.24 37.35 -9.41
C GLN A 20 -6.92 36.93 -8.76
N LYS A 21 -5.80 37.53 -9.16
CA LYS A 21 -4.50 37.30 -8.50
C LYS A 21 -4.51 37.77 -7.05
N ARG A 22 -5.11 38.93 -6.76
CA ARG A 22 -5.24 39.44 -5.39
C ARG A 22 -5.99 38.46 -4.50
N VAL A 23 -7.12 37.94 -4.98
CA VAL A 23 -7.93 36.93 -4.27
C VAL A 23 -7.14 35.63 -4.08
N LEU A 24 -6.41 35.19 -5.11
CA LEU A 24 -5.59 33.99 -5.04
C LEU A 24 -4.49 34.11 -3.99
N ASP A 25 -3.77 35.24 -3.97
CA ASP A 25 -2.72 35.52 -2.99
C ASP A 25 -3.28 35.57 -1.56
N GLU A 26 -4.46 36.15 -1.37
CA GLU A 26 -5.16 36.21 -0.08
C GLU A 26 -5.54 34.81 0.39
N LEU A 27 -6.16 33.99 -0.46
CA LEU A 27 -6.52 32.61 -0.14
C LEU A 27 -5.28 31.75 0.15
N GLN A 28 -4.17 31.95 -0.56
CA GLN A 28 -2.92 31.23 -0.31
C GLN A 28 -2.31 31.57 1.05
N ARG A 29 -2.38 32.85 1.46
CA ARG A 29 -1.95 33.28 2.81
C ARG A 29 -2.84 32.63 3.87
N THR A 30 -4.16 32.76 3.75
CA THR A 30 -5.12 32.16 4.69
C THR A 30 -4.94 30.65 4.78
N ARG A 31 -4.74 29.96 3.65
CA ARG A 31 -4.44 28.52 3.64
C ARG A 31 -3.18 28.22 4.45
N SER A 32 -2.09 28.97 4.21
CA SER A 32 -0.82 28.76 4.92
C SER A 32 -0.96 28.99 6.43
N ASP A 33 -1.78 29.96 6.84
CA ASP A 33 -2.05 30.26 8.24
C ASP A 33 -2.85 29.13 8.91
N VAL A 34 -3.92 28.67 8.26
CA VAL A 34 -4.71 27.53 8.72
C VAL A 34 -3.87 26.25 8.77
N GLU A 35 -3.00 26.00 7.78
CA GLU A 35 -2.08 24.86 7.79
C GLU A 35 -1.12 24.93 8.99
N ARG A 36 -0.58 26.11 9.32
CA ARG A 36 0.26 26.31 10.50
C ARG A 36 -0.49 26.07 11.80
N GLU A 37 -1.69 26.63 11.94
CA GLU A 37 -2.53 26.47 13.13
C GLU A 37 -2.96 25.00 13.32
N LEU A 38 -3.33 24.33 12.23
CA LEU A 38 -3.64 22.91 12.23
C LEU A 38 -2.42 22.08 12.64
N HIS A 39 -1.22 22.36 12.12
CA HIS A 39 -0.01 21.65 12.51
C HIS A 39 0.39 21.89 13.98
N ALA A 40 0.10 23.07 14.52
CA ALA A 40 0.33 23.39 15.93
C ALA A 40 -0.67 22.68 16.86
N THR A 41 -1.94 22.58 16.45
CA THR A 41 -3.05 22.08 17.30
C THR A 41 -3.31 20.59 17.11
N ALA A 42 -3.35 20.12 15.87
CA ALA A 42 -3.48 18.71 15.54
C ALA A 42 -2.15 18.00 15.78
N THR A 43 -1.95 17.57 17.03
CA THR A 43 -0.89 16.62 17.32
C THR A 43 -1.28 15.29 16.69
N PHE A 44 -0.69 14.97 15.55
CA PHE A 44 -0.66 13.60 15.03
C PHE A 44 0.55 12.92 15.67
N PRO A 45 0.41 12.24 16.82
CA PRO A 45 1.56 11.77 17.58
C PRO A 45 2.41 10.84 16.72
N VAL A 46 1.75 10.02 15.91
CA VAL A 46 2.36 9.07 14.98
C VAL A 46 3.16 9.71 13.83
N LEU A 47 2.89 10.98 13.46
CA LEU A 47 3.69 11.70 12.46
C LEU A 47 4.90 12.43 13.08
N LYS A 48 4.95 12.53 14.42
CA LYS A 48 6.07 13.11 15.17
C LYS A 48 7.04 12.05 15.71
N LEU A 49 6.69 10.77 15.59
CA LEU A 49 7.58 9.67 15.98
C LEU A 49 8.77 9.59 15.01
N PRO A 50 9.97 9.22 15.51
CA PRO A 50 11.07 8.80 14.65
C PRO A 50 10.63 7.67 13.71
N THR A 51 11.28 7.58 12.55
CA THR A 51 10.94 6.58 11.54
C THR A 51 11.13 5.16 12.06
N GLU A 52 12.14 4.96 12.90
CA GLU A 52 12.49 3.70 13.54
C GLU A 52 11.36 3.23 14.48
N ILE A 53 10.85 4.13 15.32
CA ILE A 53 9.74 3.81 16.23
C ILE A 53 8.46 3.51 15.46
N THR A 54 8.20 4.27 14.39
CA THR A 54 7.05 4.02 13.52
C THR A 54 7.15 2.66 12.82
N ALA A 55 8.35 2.29 12.36
CA ALA A 55 8.61 0.98 11.76
C ALA A 55 8.40 -0.17 12.75
N GLU A 56 8.85 -0.02 14.00
CA GLU A 56 8.59 -0.99 15.08
C GLU A 56 7.09 -1.15 15.38
N ILE A 57 6.35 -0.04 15.43
CA ILE A 57 4.88 -0.08 15.56
C ILE A 57 4.26 -0.86 14.39
N PHE A 58 4.71 -0.61 13.15
CA PHE A 58 4.20 -1.33 11.98
C PHE A 58 4.51 -2.82 12.03
N LEU A 59 5.67 -3.22 12.57
CA LEU A 59 6.02 -4.63 12.78
C LEU A 59 5.07 -5.28 13.79
N CYS A 60 4.71 -4.58 14.86
CA CYS A 60 3.69 -5.03 15.82
C CYS A 60 2.28 -5.12 15.22
N CYS A 61 2.00 -4.36 14.16
CA CYS A 61 0.74 -4.45 13.42
C CYS A 61 0.69 -5.61 12.42
N LEU A 62 1.80 -6.31 12.19
CA LEU A 62 1.77 -7.48 11.34
C LEU A 62 0.79 -8.50 11.93
N PRO A 63 -0.06 -9.09 11.10
CA PRO A 63 -1.05 -10.01 11.61
C PRO A 63 -0.36 -11.22 12.25
N LEU A 64 -0.54 -11.36 13.57
CA LEU A 64 -0.09 -12.55 14.30
C LEU A 64 -0.81 -13.80 13.79
N PHE A 65 -2.07 -13.65 13.34
CA PHE A 65 -2.95 -14.76 12.94
C PHE A 65 -3.90 -14.44 11.75
N LEU A 66 -3.86 -13.23 11.17
CA LEU A 66 -4.74 -12.86 10.05
C LEU A 66 -4.04 -13.05 8.71
N PRO A 67 -4.47 -14.02 7.90
CA PRO A 67 -3.76 -14.35 6.69
C PRO A 67 -3.85 -13.27 5.62
N LEU A 68 -2.77 -13.11 4.86
CA LEU A 68 -2.79 -12.40 3.58
C LEU A 68 -3.55 -13.27 2.56
N ARG A 69 -4.85 -13.07 2.46
CA ARG A 69 -5.65 -13.71 1.40
C ARG A 69 -5.29 -13.06 0.07
N ILE A 70 -4.52 -13.70 -0.79
CA ILE A 70 -4.38 -13.27 -2.18
C ILE A 70 -5.64 -13.76 -2.93
N PRO A 71 -6.44 -12.90 -3.59
CA PRO A 71 -6.09 -11.56 -4.07
C PRO A 71 -6.46 -10.37 -3.16
N HIS A 72 -7.21 -10.60 -2.08
CA HIS A 72 -7.70 -9.62 -1.09
C HIS A 72 -6.64 -8.98 -0.16
N ALA A 73 -5.35 -9.14 -0.45
CA ALA A 73 -4.22 -8.67 0.35
C ALA A 73 -4.18 -7.15 0.60
N THR A 74 -5.13 -6.39 0.03
CA THR A 74 -5.28 -4.94 0.18
C THR A 74 -5.71 -4.49 1.57
N PHE A 75 -6.20 -5.39 2.43
CA PHE A 75 -6.74 -5.06 3.76
C PHE A 75 -5.82 -5.43 4.93
N SER A 76 -4.75 -6.18 4.68
CA SER A 76 -3.84 -6.63 5.73
C SER A 76 -2.55 -5.81 5.74
N ALA A 77 -1.91 -5.72 6.92
CA ALA A 77 -0.57 -5.15 7.04
C ALA A 77 0.45 -6.02 6.26
N PRO A 78 1.47 -5.40 5.66
CA PRO A 78 1.79 -3.98 5.71
C PRO A 78 1.12 -3.14 4.60
N ILE A 79 0.34 -3.74 3.70
CA ILE A 79 -0.23 -3.05 2.52
C ILE A 79 -1.23 -1.95 2.93
N ASN A 80 -2.07 -2.20 3.94
CA ASN A 80 -3.01 -1.18 4.43
C ASN A 80 -2.29 0.04 5.04
N LEU A 81 -1.19 -0.16 5.76
CA LEU A 81 -0.35 0.89 6.33
C LEU A 81 0.23 1.79 5.23
N ALA A 82 0.65 1.21 4.11
CA ALA A 82 1.16 1.94 2.94
C ALA A 82 0.09 2.77 2.18
N ARG A 83 -1.19 2.72 2.59
CA ARG A 83 -2.30 3.48 1.99
C ARG A 83 -2.73 4.69 2.82
N VAL A 84 -2.21 4.86 4.04
CA VAL A 84 -2.62 5.94 4.95
C VAL A 84 -2.14 7.31 4.45
N CYS A 85 -0.83 7.49 4.27
CA CYS A 85 -0.25 8.72 3.74
C CYS A 85 1.10 8.43 3.05
N GLN A 86 1.66 9.43 2.38
CA GLN A 86 2.94 9.29 1.67
C GLN A 86 4.10 8.94 2.61
N LEU A 87 4.13 9.52 3.83
CA LEU A 87 5.16 9.22 4.82
C LEU A 87 5.12 7.74 5.22
N TRP A 88 3.95 7.22 5.60
CA TRP A 88 3.80 5.82 6.00
C TRP A 88 4.14 4.86 4.86
N ARG A 89 3.75 5.19 3.62
CA ARG A 89 4.16 4.42 2.45
C ARG A 89 5.68 4.33 2.32
N ASN A 90 6.39 5.45 2.49
CA ASN A 90 7.84 5.47 2.41
C ASN A 90 8.46 4.59 3.51
N ILE A 91 7.96 4.69 4.75
CA ILE A 91 8.43 3.88 5.89
C ILE A 91 8.20 2.39 5.63
N VAL A 92 6.99 2.02 5.21
CA VAL A 92 6.62 0.62 4.91
C VAL A 92 7.51 0.03 3.80
N LEU A 93 7.72 0.76 2.70
CA LEU A 93 8.59 0.31 1.60
C LEU A 93 10.07 0.26 1.99
N ALA A 94 10.49 1.11 2.93
CA ALA A 94 11.87 1.18 3.40
C ALA A 94 12.19 0.20 4.53
N THR A 95 11.20 -0.54 5.06
CA THR A 95 11.37 -1.46 6.19
C THR A 95 11.26 -2.92 5.70
N PRO A 96 12.39 -3.61 5.40
CA PRO A 96 12.36 -4.92 4.77
C PRO A 96 11.73 -6.01 5.64
N ALA A 97 11.83 -5.89 6.97
CA ALA A 97 11.26 -6.84 7.92
C ALA A 97 9.72 -6.94 7.81
N LEU A 98 9.03 -5.90 7.35
CA LEU A 98 7.58 -5.96 7.11
C LEU A 98 7.18 -6.92 5.98
N TRP A 99 8.14 -7.27 5.12
CA TRP A 99 7.94 -8.09 3.94
C TRP A 99 8.56 -9.49 4.10
N SER A 100 9.16 -9.79 5.25
CA SER A 100 9.88 -11.06 5.48
C SER A 100 8.94 -12.25 5.62
N LYS A 101 7.70 -12.03 6.07
CA LYS A 101 6.67 -13.06 6.19
C LYS A 101 5.58 -12.83 5.16
N LEU A 102 5.14 -13.89 4.50
CA LEU A 102 4.01 -13.87 3.57
C LEU A 102 3.16 -15.12 3.79
N ASP A 103 1.86 -14.90 3.98
CA ASP A 103 0.85 -15.95 4.13
C ASP A 103 0.00 -15.93 2.85
N VAL A 104 -0.26 -17.07 2.22
CA VAL A 104 -1.00 -17.13 0.95
C VAL A 104 -2.10 -18.17 1.04
N TRP A 105 -3.33 -17.72 0.84
CA TRP A 105 -4.52 -18.57 0.82
C TRP A 105 -5.03 -18.65 -0.61
N VAL A 106 -5.14 -19.88 -1.09
CA VAL A 106 -5.71 -20.19 -2.41
C VAL A 106 -6.99 -20.99 -2.19
N ASP A 107 -8.12 -20.37 -2.49
CA ASP A 107 -9.46 -20.98 -2.47
C ASP A 107 -10.14 -20.94 -3.85
N GLU A 108 -11.27 -21.64 -4.03
CA GLU A 108 -12.00 -21.71 -5.30
C GLU A 108 -12.51 -20.36 -5.82
N LEU A 109 -12.74 -19.40 -4.93
CA LEU A 109 -13.17 -18.05 -5.31
C LEU A 109 -11.99 -17.24 -5.85
N SER A 110 -10.81 -17.38 -5.23
CA SER A 110 -9.56 -16.75 -5.65
C SER A 110 -9.10 -17.26 -7.02
N THR A 111 -9.26 -18.55 -7.31
CA THR A 111 -8.88 -19.13 -8.62
C THR A 111 -9.80 -18.69 -9.75
N LYS A 112 -11.10 -18.50 -9.48
CA LYS A 112 -12.06 -17.95 -10.46
C LYS A 112 -11.83 -16.45 -10.74
N VAL A 113 -11.39 -15.69 -9.74
CA VAL A 113 -11.07 -14.24 -9.89
C VAL A 113 -9.71 -14.03 -10.57
N VAL A 114 -8.77 -14.96 -10.44
CA VAL A 114 -7.46 -14.90 -11.09
C VAL A 114 -7.52 -15.57 -12.46
N SER A 115 -8.12 -14.89 -13.44
CA SER A 115 -8.12 -15.32 -14.85
C SER A 115 -6.76 -15.18 -15.54
N GLN A 116 -5.74 -14.64 -14.84
CA GLN A 116 -4.41 -14.36 -15.38
C GLN A 116 -3.34 -15.31 -14.83
N PRO A 117 -2.69 -16.13 -15.69
CA PRO A 117 -1.51 -16.89 -15.32
C PRO A 117 -0.39 -15.94 -14.87
N GLY A 118 0.34 -16.27 -13.79
CA GLY A 118 1.51 -15.49 -13.35
C GLY A 118 1.24 -14.33 -12.38
N LEU A 119 -0.04 -13.97 -12.13
CA LEU A 119 -0.37 -12.84 -11.26
C LEU A 119 0.05 -13.09 -9.79
N ILE A 120 -0.17 -14.31 -9.30
CA ILE A 120 0.16 -14.68 -7.92
C ILE A 120 1.67 -14.72 -7.75
N GLU A 121 2.36 -15.34 -8.71
CA GLU A 121 3.81 -15.42 -8.79
C GLU A 121 4.45 -14.01 -8.78
N GLY A 122 3.93 -13.09 -9.61
CA GLY A 122 4.41 -11.72 -9.66
C GLY A 122 4.17 -10.93 -8.36
N ARG A 123 3.06 -11.18 -7.65
CA ARG A 123 2.79 -10.55 -6.34
C ARG A 123 3.74 -11.07 -5.27
N ILE A 124 4.00 -12.37 -5.25
CA ILE A 124 4.96 -12.99 -4.31
C ILE A 124 6.37 -12.49 -4.60
N ASP A 125 6.79 -12.45 -5.87
CA ASP A 125 8.09 -11.92 -6.26
C ASP A 125 8.28 -10.46 -5.85
N ARG A 126 7.26 -9.62 -6.09
CA ARG A 126 7.28 -8.22 -5.66
C ARG A 126 7.39 -8.11 -4.14
N TRP A 127 6.65 -8.94 -3.40
CA TRP A 127 6.69 -8.95 -1.93
C TRP A 127 8.09 -9.30 -1.41
N PHE A 128 8.68 -10.41 -1.87
CA PHE A 128 9.99 -10.85 -1.40
C PHE A 128 11.16 -9.97 -1.87
N SER A 129 10.98 -9.24 -2.97
CA SER A 129 11.92 -8.21 -3.40
C SER A 129 12.00 -7.06 -2.37
N LEU A 130 10.88 -6.67 -1.76
CA LEU A 130 10.84 -5.64 -0.73
C LEU A 130 11.46 -6.09 0.60
N ALA A 131 11.49 -7.40 0.85
CA ALA A 131 12.18 -7.98 2.00
C ALA A 131 13.72 -7.91 1.91
N ARG A 132 14.28 -7.48 0.78
CA ARG A 132 15.72 -7.28 0.54
C ARG A 132 16.60 -8.45 0.97
N ASN A 133 17.26 -8.37 2.13
CA ASN A 133 18.16 -9.41 2.64
C ASN A 133 17.58 -10.14 3.87
N CYS A 134 16.34 -9.85 4.27
CA CYS A 134 15.71 -10.52 5.39
C CYS A 134 15.47 -12.01 5.08
N PRO A 135 15.59 -12.90 6.08
CA PRO A 135 15.15 -14.27 5.94
C PRO A 135 13.65 -14.32 5.65
N LEU A 136 13.25 -15.19 4.73
CA LEU A 136 11.89 -15.29 4.25
C LEU A 136 11.14 -16.43 4.92
N SER A 137 9.92 -16.15 5.34
CA SER A 137 8.98 -17.08 5.93
C SER A 137 7.72 -17.10 5.08
N PHE A 138 7.29 -18.27 4.64
CA PHE A 138 6.14 -18.40 3.76
C PHE A 138 5.19 -19.49 4.21
N ASP A 139 3.95 -19.13 4.47
CA ASP A 139 2.87 -20.06 4.81
C ASP A 139 1.93 -20.14 3.60
N PHE A 140 1.69 -21.36 3.09
CA PHE A 140 0.84 -21.61 1.93
C PHE A 140 -0.33 -22.49 2.31
N HIS A 141 -1.54 -21.98 2.14
CA HIS A 141 -2.78 -22.66 2.48
C HIS A 141 -3.54 -23.02 1.21
N CYS A 142 -3.56 -24.32 0.92
CA CYS A 142 -4.34 -24.90 -0.16
C CYS A 142 -5.56 -25.61 0.43
N LEU A 143 -6.75 -25.05 0.15
CA LEU A 143 -7.99 -25.58 0.67
C LEU A 143 -8.87 -26.13 -0.45
N GLY A 144 -9.23 -27.41 -0.35
CA GLY A 144 -10.26 -28.03 -1.18
C GLY A 144 -9.91 -28.31 -2.65
N GLN A 145 -8.66 -28.15 -3.09
CA GLN A 145 -8.26 -28.38 -4.49
C GLN A 145 -6.89 -29.09 -4.57
N PRO A 146 -6.62 -29.90 -5.61
CA PRO A 146 -5.26 -30.34 -5.92
C PRO A 146 -4.46 -29.12 -6.42
N PHE A 147 -3.66 -28.53 -5.54
CA PHE A 147 -2.79 -27.43 -5.93
C PHE A 147 -1.58 -27.95 -6.70
N GLU A 148 -1.37 -27.37 -7.89
CA GLU A 148 -0.16 -27.57 -8.69
C GLU A 148 1.03 -26.93 -7.97
N LEU A 149 1.69 -27.67 -7.08
CA LEU A 149 2.97 -27.29 -6.45
C LEU A 149 4.00 -26.81 -7.49
N GLY A 150 3.87 -27.25 -8.74
CA GLY A 150 4.63 -26.77 -9.89
C GLY A 150 4.63 -25.25 -10.06
N ARG A 151 3.57 -24.54 -9.65
CA ARG A 151 3.51 -23.06 -9.70
C ARG A 151 4.43 -22.40 -8.66
N LEU A 152 4.55 -22.99 -7.48
CA LEU A 152 5.45 -22.50 -6.43
C LEU A 152 6.91 -22.88 -6.70
N ARG A 153 7.16 -23.94 -7.47
CA ARG A 153 8.52 -24.42 -7.76
C ARG A 153 9.46 -23.30 -8.22
N GLY A 154 9.00 -22.46 -9.14
CA GLY A 154 9.79 -21.33 -9.66
C GLY A 154 10.12 -20.30 -8.57
N ILE A 155 9.15 -20.00 -7.71
CA ILE A 155 9.30 -19.05 -6.59
C ILE A 155 10.24 -19.62 -5.53
N ILE A 156 9.98 -20.86 -5.09
CA ILE A 156 10.78 -21.54 -4.07
C ILE A 156 12.23 -21.64 -4.53
N HIS A 157 12.47 -22.04 -5.78
CA HIS A 157 13.83 -22.11 -6.32
C HIS A 157 14.52 -20.74 -6.29
N ARG A 158 13.84 -19.68 -6.79
CA ARG A 158 14.40 -18.32 -6.87
C ARG A 158 14.78 -17.77 -5.49
N TRP A 159 13.94 -17.98 -4.49
CA TRP A 159 14.12 -17.40 -3.16
C TRP A 159 14.75 -18.36 -2.15
N SER A 160 15.02 -19.62 -2.54
CA SER A 160 15.54 -20.72 -1.71
C SER A 160 16.64 -20.32 -0.74
N HIS A 161 17.66 -19.59 -1.23
CA HIS A 161 18.81 -19.13 -0.46
C HIS A 161 18.48 -18.20 0.72
N ARG A 162 17.28 -17.60 0.75
CA ARG A 162 16.80 -16.72 1.84
C ARG A 162 15.68 -17.35 2.66
N ILE A 163 15.13 -18.47 2.23
CA ILE A 163 13.99 -19.09 2.90
C ILE A 163 14.44 -19.69 4.24
N ARG A 164 13.81 -19.24 5.32
CA ARG A 164 14.00 -19.77 6.67
C ARG A 164 13.11 -20.99 6.91
N TYR A 165 11.84 -20.89 6.55
CA TYR A 165 10.89 -22.00 6.61
C TYR A 165 9.76 -21.80 5.62
N ILE A 166 9.17 -22.91 5.18
CA ILE A 166 7.95 -22.96 4.38
C ILE A 166 6.98 -23.91 5.08
N HIS A 167 5.77 -23.45 5.34
CA HIS A 167 4.68 -24.35 5.72
C HIS A 167 3.70 -24.51 4.57
N LEU A 168 3.38 -25.77 4.27
CA LEU A 168 2.38 -26.12 3.28
C LEU A 168 1.21 -26.76 4.03
N HIS A 169 0.09 -26.06 4.07
CA HIS A 169 -1.14 -26.51 4.70
C HIS A 169 -2.08 -27.05 3.62
N PHE A 170 -2.45 -28.32 3.76
CA PHE A 170 -3.42 -29.00 2.90
C PHE A 170 -4.60 -29.41 3.77
N GLY A 171 -5.82 -29.06 3.38
CA GLY A 171 -7.00 -29.47 4.13
C GLY A 171 -8.31 -29.12 3.43
N PRO A 172 -9.44 -29.68 3.87
CA PRO A 172 -10.75 -29.18 3.46
C PRO A 172 -10.88 -27.71 3.93
N ALA A 173 -11.56 -26.87 3.14
CA ALA A 173 -11.83 -25.49 3.54
C ALA A 173 -12.41 -25.46 4.97
N PRO A 174 -11.94 -24.59 5.88
CA PRO A 174 -12.49 -24.50 7.21
C PRO A 174 -13.97 -24.20 7.06
N LEU A 175 -14.81 -25.03 7.68
CA LEU A 175 -16.24 -24.84 7.76
C LEU A 175 -16.48 -23.42 8.26
N THR A 176 -16.96 -22.53 7.39
CA THR A 176 -17.46 -21.23 7.81
C THR A 176 -18.50 -21.48 8.91
N PRO A 177 -18.39 -20.86 10.09
CA PRO A 177 -19.47 -20.93 11.05
C PRO A 177 -20.72 -20.35 10.37
N ALA A 178 -21.80 -21.12 10.42
CA ALA A 178 -23.12 -20.74 9.90
C ALA A 178 -23.55 -19.37 10.47
N PRO A 179 -24.34 -18.59 9.72
CA PRO A 179 -24.68 -17.20 10.05
C PRO A 179 -25.32 -17.02 11.43
#